data_AF-A0A5C6S904-F1
#
_entry.id   AF-A0A5C6S904-F1
#
_cell.length_a   1.000
_cell.length_b   1.000
_cell.length_c   1.000
_cell.angle_alpha   90.00
_cell.angle_beta   90.00
_cell.angle_gamma   90.00
#
_symmetry.space_group_name_H-M   'P 1'
#
loop_
_entity.id
_entity.type
_entity.pdbx_description
1 polymer ?
#
loop_
_entity_poly.entity_id
_entity_poly.type
_entity_poly.pdbx_seq_one_letter_code
_entity_poly.pdbx_strand_id
1 'polypeptide(L)'
;MPLTLPRKNGFYLLKRQADWLKGTEIAGPAASGQTTAPDQDYLAALVALMPLSAREILICGEAALAQDYRARNPAARLTGFGLTGKAATDADVPAFDRFIAGDPAKLSKARLAADAPGYDLAVLSGTLGRMAEPAALLRRLFGLIRPGGSLVVANRNSGHWRDLARLIEGRAVGHDGVSHDELEQLLTRAGFTMMRARALRDKDRSEGADFWLPALEGLAQNAGLDSAKQRSRARTLHYLAVATRPEKGALVAPPLPVHMVELAQKMDVRTHIPARALDAEPALHVTTSAKRIDLPDFGPRGGLMVVQRPRISDPERILNVVADCQRRGIVLIIEYDDDPSLVARVLPREDVPEIYARNMALAHAVQTSTEVLARQFARANPEVMVMPNCAETLAPARTHSAGPMRVLFAALNRTRTADMAGLLAPAIDALGDALSFDVIHDRQFFDALPTERKQFHPLMDYADYLDLVGQADVSLMPLEGLPEELGKSDVKWVEAASRGAVAIASPAVYGETIRHGENGFLAQTPQDWPDLLISLAADPELRSRIAAAARAEVAQGRMMADQVGKRRDWYLELFARRAELFEAAIGRSPALAERLRAG
;
A
#
# COMPACT_ATOMS: atom_id res chain seq x y z
N MET A 1 27.49 23.92 -43.84
CA MET A 1 28.27 22.76 -44.30
C MET A 1 27.55 21.49 -43.89
N PRO A 2 27.24 20.57 -44.82
CA PRO A 2 26.27 19.50 -44.60
C PRO A 2 26.94 18.25 -44.02
N LEU A 3 26.22 17.46 -43.22
CA LEU A 3 26.49 16.03 -43.00
C LEU A 3 25.24 15.37 -42.36
N THR A 4 24.43 14.79 -43.24
CA THR A 4 23.77 13.47 -43.16
C THR A 4 23.51 12.82 -41.79
N LEU A 5 22.24 12.56 -41.52
CA LEU A 5 21.76 11.52 -40.60
C LEU A 5 22.06 10.11 -41.15
N PRO A 6 22.25 9.10 -40.28
CA PRO A 6 21.27 8.01 -40.27
C PRO A 6 20.92 7.45 -38.87
N ARG A 7 19.61 7.17 -38.72
CA ARG A 7 18.94 6.12 -37.93
C ARG A 7 19.74 5.39 -36.83
N LYS A 8 19.37 5.62 -35.56
CA LYS A 8 19.38 4.61 -34.48
C LYS A 8 18.21 4.83 -33.52
N ASN A 9 17.03 4.31 -33.87
CA ASN A 9 16.05 3.87 -32.87
C ASN A 9 16.62 2.62 -32.21
N GLY A 10 16.78 2.60 -30.88
CA GLY A 10 17.03 1.34 -30.15
C GLY A 10 18.00 1.34 -28.96
N PHE A 11 18.55 2.47 -28.50
CA PHE A 11 19.59 2.45 -27.45
C PHE A 11 19.24 3.11 -26.10
N TYR A 12 18.04 3.67 -25.93
CA TYR A 12 17.65 4.30 -24.66
C TYR A 12 17.11 3.35 -23.57
N LEU A 13 16.94 2.06 -23.86
CA LEU A 13 16.49 1.05 -22.88
C LEU A 13 17.62 0.48 -22.01
N LEU A 14 18.88 0.57 -22.42
CA LEU A 14 19.98 -0.14 -21.75
C LEU A 14 20.55 0.59 -20.51
N LYS A 15 20.45 1.92 -20.43
CA LYS A 15 20.99 2.66 -19.26
C LYS A 15 20.10 2.62 -18.02
N ARG A 16 18.82 2.22 -18.15
CA ARG A 16 17.95 2.06 -16.98
C ARG A 16 18.19 0.73 -16.26
N GLN A 17 18.74 -0.32 -16.88
CA GLN A 17 18.91 -1.67 -16.27
C GLN A 17 19.75 -1.71 -14.97
N ALA A 18 20.55 -0.68 -14.66
CA ALA A 18 21.43 -0.70 -13.49
C ALA A 18 20.72 -0.46 -12.14
N ASP A 19 19.58 0.24 -12.10
CA ASP A 19 18.90 0.58 -10.83
C ASP A 19 17.93 -0.50 -10.31
N TRP A 20 17.64 -1.53 -11.10
CA TRP A 20 16.64 -2.58 -10.82
C TRP A 20 17.11 -3.63 -9.80
N LEU A 21 18.40 -3.60 -9.46
CA LEU A 21 19.05 -4.51 -8.50
C LEU A 21 19.12 -3.94 -7.08
N LYS A 22 18.36 -2.90 -6.74
CA LYS A 22 18.09 -2.54 -5.34
C LYS A 22 17.11 -3.56 -4.74
N GLY A 23 17.59 -4.78 -4.53
CA GLY A 23 16.82 -5.90 -4.00
C GLY A 23 16.46 -5.71 -2.53
N THR A 24 15.38 -6.35 -2.11
CA THR A 24 14.98 -6.45 -0.69
C THR A 24 15.63 -7.70 -0.10
N GLU A 25 16.16 -7.60 1.12
CA GLU A 25 16.88 -8.69 1.78
C GLU A 25 15.92 -9.58 2.60
N ILE A 26 16.11 -10.90 2.60
CA ILE A 26 15.31 -11.89 3.37
C ILE A 26 16.14 -12.91 4.15
N ALA A 27 15.65 -13.41 5.28
CA ALA A 27 16.39 -14.40 6.08
C ALA A 27 16.45 -15.76 5.38
N GLY A 28 17.65 -16.30 5.13
CA GLY A 28 17.80 -17.57 4.42
C GLY A 28 17.33 -18.78 5.27
N PRO A 29 16.80 -19.86 4.66
CA PRO A 29 16.46 -21.07 5.40
C PRO A 29 17.73 -21.76 5.94
N ALA A 30 17.64 -22.23 7.19
CA ALA A 30 18.68 -23.04 7.83
C ALA A 30 18.92 -24.33 7.05
N ALA A 31 20.19 -24.77 7.03
CA ALA A 31 20.66 -25.92 6.28
C ALA A 31 20.02 -27.24 6.75
N SER A 32 18.85 -27.59 6.24
CA SER A 32 18.34 -28.96 6.28
C SER A 32 17.43 -29.19 5.07
N GLY A 33 17.67 -30.28 4.34
CA GLY A 33 17.01 -30.62 3.08
C GLY A 33 15.55 -31.06 3.20
N GLN A 34 14.73 -30.34 3.96
CA GLN A 34 13.29 -30.51 4.02
C GLN A 34 12.62 -29.31 3.36
N THR A 35 11.61 -29.56 2.54
CA THR A 35 10.71 -28.55 1.97
C THR A 35 9.98 -27.84 3.10
N THR A 36 10.62 -26.82 3.67
CA THR A 36 10.03 -25.93 4.66
C THR A 36 8.98 -25.05 4.00
N ALA A 37 7.95 -24.67 4.76
CA ALA A 37 6.95 -23.69 4.36
C ALA A 37 7.61 -22.47 3.69
N PRO A 38 6.94 -21.83 2.70
CA PRO A 38 7.51 -20.64 2.08
C PRO A 38 7.85 -19.60 3.13
N ASP A 39 9.03 -19.01 2.99
CA ASP A 39 9.51 -17.93 3.85
C ASP A 39 8.49 -16.78 3.87
N GLN A 40 8.16 -16.28 5.06
CA GLN A 40 7.17 -15.21 5.24
C GLN A 40 7.55 -13.96 4.43
N ASP A 41 8.85 -13.70 4.31
CA ASP A 41 9.38 -12.59 3.52
C ASP A 41 9.13 -12.78 2.00
N TYR A 42 9.15 -14.03 1.50
CA TYR A 42 8.88 -14.36 0.10
C TYR A 42 7.42 -14.07 -0.27
N LEU A 43 6.47 -14.53 0.56
CA LEU A 43 5.05 -14.28 0.34
C LEU A 43 4.74 -12.79 0.44
N ALA A 44 5.28 -12.09 1.44
CA ALA A 44 5.11 -10.65 1.59
C ALA A 44 5.62 -9.86 0.37
N ALA A 45 6.80 -10.22 -0.16
CA ALA A 45 7.35 -9.59 -1.35
C ALA A 45 6.51 -9.85 -2.61
N LEU A 46 5.91 -11.05 -2.73
CA LEU A 46 5.02 -11.41 -3.83
C LEU A 46 3.70 -10.65 -3.74
N VAL A 47 3.06 -10.62 -2.57
CA VAL A 47 1.82 -9.87 -2.29
C VAL A 47 2.02 -8.38 -2.56
N ALA A 48 3.19 -7.81 -2.25
CA ALA A 48 3.52 -6.42 -2.52
C ALA A 48 3.55 -6.06 -4.02
N LEU A 49 3.69 -7.05 -4.91
CA LEU A 49 3.69 -6.86 -6.37
C LEU A 49 2.33 -7.14 -7.02
N MET A 50 1.35 -7.63 -6.26
CA MET A 50 0.01 -7.90 -6.78
C MET A 50 -0.81 -6.60 -6.79
N PRO A 51 -1.26 -6.10 -7.97
CA PRO A 51 -2.05 -4.88 -8.06
C PRO A 51 -3.33 -5.00 -7.24
N LEU A 52 -3.63 -4.00 -6.40
CA LEU A 52 -4.85 -3.99 -5.58
C LEU A 52 -6.09 -3.56 -6.39
N SER A 53 -5.92 -3.02 -7.60
CA SER A 53 -7.03 -2.72 -8.50
C SER A 53 -7.67 -3.95 -9.17
N ALA A 54 -7.04 -5.13 -9.07
CA ALA A 54 -7.55 -6.37 -9.65
C ALA A 54 -8.79 -6.88 -8.90
N ARG A 55 -9.78 -7.44 -9.62
CA ARG A 55 -11.00 -8.03 -9.02
C ARG A 55 -11.13 -9.52 -9.30
N GLU A 56 -10.67 -9.97 -10.46
CA GLU A 56 -10.64 -11.39 -10.84
C GLU A 56 -9.19 -11.90 -10.84
N ILE A 57 -8.85 -12.76 -9.87
CA ILE A 57 -7.47 -13.21 -9.67
C ILE A 57 -7.36 -14.73 -9.75
N LEU A 58 -6.39 -15.20 -10.55
CA LEU A 58 -6.06 -16.61 -10.70
C LEU A 58 -4.68 -16.90 -10.07
N ILE A 59 -4.59 -17.81 -9.10
CA ILE A 59 -3.36 -18.06 -8.34
C ILE A 59 -2.95 -19.53 -8.46
N CYS A 60 -1.72 -19.77 -8.93
CA CYS A 60 -1.01 -21.04 -8.74
C CYS A 60 0.02 -20.85 -7.63
N GLY A 61 -0.35 -21.24 -6.41
CA GLY A 61 0.47 -20.99 -5.23
C GLY A 61 -0.21 -21.44 -3.96
N GLU A 62 0.36 -20.99 -2.84
CA GLU A 62 -0.03 -21.39 -1.50
C GLU A 62 -1.29 -20.67 -1.00
N ALA A 63 -2.05 -21.29 -0.10
CA ALA A 63 -3.24 -20.68 0.49
C ALA A 63 -2.93 -19.40 1.29
N ALA A 64 -1.75 -19.33 1.92
CA ALA A 64 -1.29 -18.15 2.65
C ALA A 64 -1.19 -16.90 1.74
N LEU A 65 -0.72 -17.06 0.50
CA LEU A 65 -0.67 -15.97 -0.50
C LEU A 65 -2.07 -15.40 -0.77
N ALA A 66 -3.07 -16.27 -0.90
CA ALA A 66 -4.45 -15.87 -1.13
C ALA A 66 -5.06 -15.19 0.11
N GLN A 67 -4.76 -15.69 1.31
CA GLN A 67 -5.20 -15.10 2.57
C GLN A 67 -4.64 -13.68 2.75
N ASP A 68 -3.34 -13.49 2.54
CA ASP A 68 -2.67 -12.19 2.67
C ASP A 68 -3.19 -11.18 1.64
N TYR A 69 -3.41 -11.63 0.40
CA TYR A 69 -4.00 -10.76 -0.61
C TYR A 69 -5.47 -10.41 -0.30
N ARG A 70 -6.28 -11.38 0.16
CA ARG A 70 -7.69 -11.14 0.55
C ARG A 70 -7.80 -10.14 1.70
N ALA A 71 -6.86 -10.15 2.64
CA ALA A 71 -6.83 -9.17 3.73
C ALA A 71 -6.67 -7.73 3.21
N ARG A 72 -6.01 -7.54 2.06
CA ARG A 72 -5.79 -6.21 1.43
C ARG A 72 -6.85 -5.85 0.40
N ASN A 73 -7.48 -6.86 -0.21
CA ASN A 73 -8.52 -6.71 -1.23
C ASN A 73 -9.65 -7.73 -0.99
N PRO A 74 -10.50 -7.53 0.02
CA PRO A 74 -11.57 -8.47 0.38
C PRO A 74 -12.67 -8.60 -0.69
N ALA A 75 -12.79 -7.63 -1.60
CA ALA A 75 -13.73 -7.64 -2.70
C ALA A 75 -13.19 -8.33 -3.97
N ALA A 76 -11.97 -8.85 -3.94
CA ALA A 76 -11.44 -9.69 -5.01
C ALA A 76 -11.99 -11.12 -4.94
N ARG A 77 -12.27 -11.69 -6.12
CA ARG A 77 -12.57 -13.10 -6.32
C ARG A 77 -11.28 -13.85 -6.65
N LEU A 78 -10.90 -14.79 -5.78
CA LEU A 78 -9.67 -15.56 -5.84
C LEU A 78 -9.96 -16.99 -6.30
N THR A 79 -9.46 -17.34 -7.48
CA THR A 79 -9.49 -18.71 -7.99
C THR A 79 -8.09 -19.33 -7.86
N GLY A 80 -7.97 -20.41 -7.10
CA GLY A 80 -6.73 -21.19 -6.99
C GLY A 80 -6.66 -22.30 -8.03
N PHE A 81 -5.46 -22.71 -8.44
CA PHE A 81 -5.27 -23.95 -9.20
C PHE A 81 -3.94 -24.61 -8.88
N GLY A 82 -3.90 -25.94 -8.85
CA GLY A 82 -2.68 -26.67 -8.52
C GLY A 82 -2.88 -28.15 -8.19
N LEU A 83 -1.75 -28.81 -7.90
CA LEU A 83 -1.75 -30.17 -7.40
C LEU A 83 -2.26 -30.18 -5.95
N THR A 84 -3.19 -31.09 -5.66
CA THR A 84 -3.66 -31.41 -4.32
C THR A 84 -3.57 -32.92 -4.13
N GLY A 85 -3.24 -33.38 -2.91
CA GLY A 85 -3.04 -34.80 -2.61
C GLY A 85 -4.28 -35.71 -2.80
N LYS A 86 -5.47 -35.11 -2.97
CA LYS A 86 -6.76 -35.71 -3.40
C LYS A 86 -7.54 -34.68 -4.26
N ALA A 87 -8.69 -35.06 -4.84
CA ALA A 87 -9.59 -34.11 -5.51
C ALA A 87 -10.13 -33.08 -4.50
N ALA A 88 -9.38 -31.99 -4.31
CA ALA A 88 -9.75 -30.93 -3.38
C ALA A 88 -10.98 -30.20 -3.92
N THR A 89 -11.92 -29.95 -3.02
CA THR A 89 -13.08 -29.10 -3.19
C THR A 89 -12.77 -27.69 -2.68
N ASP A 90 -13.64 -26.73 -2.97
CA ASP A 90 -13.49 -25.35 -2.48
C ASP A 90 -13.44 -25.30 -0.93
N ALA A 91 -14.18 -26.20 -0.25
CA ALA A 91 -14.17 -26.32 1.21
C ALA A 91 -12.82 -26.78 1.79
N ASP A 92 -11.99 -27.46 0.99
CA ASP A 92 -10.68 -27.96 1.42
C ASP A 92 -9.60 -26.86 1.38
N VAL A 93 -9.85 -25.74 0.69
CA VAL A 93 -8.89 -24.63 0.54
C VAL A 93 -9.58 -23.28 0.75
N PRO A 94 -10.01 -22.95 1.99
CA PRO A 94 -10.92 -21.84 2.29
C PRO A 94 -10.37 -20.43 1.99
N ALA A 95 -9.08 -20.32 1.64
CA ALA A 95 -8.49 -19.05 1.21
C ALA A 95 -8.97 -18.61 -0.19
N PHE A 96 -9.44 -19.56 -1.02
CA PHE A 96 -9.95 -19.31 -2.36
C PHE A 96 -11.48 -19.37 -2.40
N ASP A 97 -12.09 -18.54 -3.24
CA ASP A 97 -13.54 -18.66 -3.52
C ASP A 97 -13.81 -19.87 -4.42
N ARG A 98 -12.80 -20.32 -5.16
CA ARG A 98 -12.82 -21.54 -5.98
C ARG A 98 -11.43 -22.15 -6.11
N PHE A 99 -11.32 -23.48 -6.11
CA PHE A 99 -10.06 -24.18 -6.33
C PHE A 99 -10.15 -25.23 -7.45
N ILE A 100 -9.21 -25.18 -8.39
CA ILE A 100 -9.15 -26.08 -9.55
C ILE A 100 -8.02 -27.08 -9.33
N ALA A 101 -8.38 -28.27 -8.83
CA ALA A 101 -7.43 -29.36 -8.65
C ALA A 101 -6.96 -29.95 -9.99
N GLY A 102 -5.64 -30.03 -10.17
CA GLY A 102 -4.99 -30.70 -11.28
C GLY A 102 -3.58 -30.20 -11.54
N ASP A 103 -2.82 -30.99 -12.30
CA ASP A 103 -1.48 -30.62 -12.73
C ASP A 103 -1.51 -29.32 -13.58
N PRO A 104 -0.89 -28.22 -13.11
CA PRO A 104 -0.82 -26.96 -13.85
C PRO A 104 -0.28 -27.09 -15.28
N ALA A 105 0.56 -28.09 -15.54
CA ALA A 105 1.09 -28.37 -16.88
C ALA A 105 0.01 -28.92 -17.84
N LYS A 106 -1.01 -29.62 -17.31
CA LYS A 106 -2.02 -30.37 -18.08
C LYS A 106 -3.41 -29.72 -18.08
N LEU A 107 -3.70 -28.81 -17.15
CA LEU A 107 -5.00 -28.14 -17.08
C LEU A 107 -5.28 -27.36 -18.38
N SER A 108 -6.47 -27.59 -18.96
CA SER A 108 -6.90 -26.92 -20.17
C SER A 108 -7.31 -25.47 -19.88
N LYS A 109 -7.28 -24.62 -20.92
CA LYS A 109 -7.77 -23.23 -20.82
C LYS A 109 -9.22 -23.17 -20.33
N ALA A 110 -10.08 -24.07 -20.80
CA ALA A 110 -11.48 -24.12 -20.41
C ALA A 110 -11.66 -24.45 -18.92
N ARG A 111 -10.87 -25.39 -18.36
CA ARG A 111 -10.91 -25.67 -16.92
C ARG A 111 -10.41 -24.48 -16.10
N LEU A 112 -9.30 -23.86 -16.50
CA LEU A 112 -8.72 -22.70 -15.82
C LEU A 112 -9.61 -21.44 -15.90
N ALA A 113 -10.41 -21.30 -16.95
CA ALA A 113 -11.37 -20.20 -17.05
C ALA A 113 -12.40 -20.25 -15.90
N ALA A 114 -12.83 -21.45 -15.48
CA ALA A 114 -13.68 -21.64 -14.31
C ALA A 114 -14.85 -20.64 -14.24
N ASP A 115 -15.55 -20.51 -15.37
CA ASP A 115 -16.69 -19.61 -15.60
C ASP A 115 -16.37 -18.10 -15.51
N ALA A 116 -15.12 -17.72 -15.24
CA ALA A 116 -14.66 -16.35 -15.33
C ALA A 116 -14.55 -15.91 -16.80
N PRO A 117 -15.08 -14.72 -17.17
CA PRO A 117 -14.92 -14.17 -18.53
C PRO A 117 -13.48 -13.76 -18.83
N GLY A 118 -12.62 -13.69 -17.82
CA GLY A 118 -11.20 -13.38 -17.88
C GLY A 118 -10.68 -12.94 -16.51
N TYR A 119 -9.37 -12.86 -16.37
CA TYR A 119 -8.71 -12.44 -15.11
C TYR A 119 -8.01 -11.09 -15.28
N ASP A 120 -8.03 -10.28 -14.24
CA ASP A 120 -7.25 -9.03 -14.15
C ASP A 120 -5.80 -9.31 -13.76
N LEU A 121 -5.62 -10.36 -12.96
CA LEU A 121 -4.34 -10.79 -12.43
C LEU A 121 -4.22 -12.32 -12.46
N ALA A 122 -3.09 -12.83 -12.93
CA ALA A 122 -2.66 -14.19 -12.64
C ALA A 122 -1.36 -14.17 -11.81
N VAL A 123 -1.20 -15.12 -10.90
CA VAL A 123 0.00 -15.26 -10.07
C VAL A 123 0.56 -16.67 -10.15
N LEU A 124 1.88 -16.77 -10.35
CA LEU A 124 2.62 -18.03 -10.33
C LEU A 124 3.69 -17.97 -9.23
N SER A 125 3.49 -18.77 -8.18
CA SER A 125 4.40 -18.90 -7.03
C SER A 125 5.25 -20.17 -7.20
N GLY A 126 6.55 -20.01 -7.47
CA GLY A 126 7.54 -21.09 -7.57
C GLY A 126 7.24 -22.17 -8.61
N THR A 127 6.36 -21.89 -9.59
CA THR A 127 5.78 -22.95 -10.43
C THR A 127 6.56 -23.20 -11.71
N LEU A 128 7.12 -22.18 -12.36
CA LEU A 128 7.64 -22.31 -13.73
C LEU A 128 8.85 -23.24 -13.82
N GLY A 129 9.78 -23.15 -12.87
CA GLY A 129 10.98 -23.99 -12.90
C GLY A 129 10.66 -25.48 -12.76
N ARG A 130 9.55 -25.84 -12.10
CA ARG A 130 9.13 -27.25 -11.94
C ARG A 130 8.46 -27.85 -13.18
N MET A 131 8.33 -27.09 -14.27
CA MET A 131 7.61 -27.52 -15.47
C MET A 131 8.58 -27.95 -16.58
N ALA A 132 8.21 -29.03 -17.28
CA ALA A 132 8.90 -29.41 -18.52
C ALA A 132 8.67 -28.38 -19.65
N GLU A 133 7.46 -27.81 -19.75
CA GLU A 133 7.09 -26.82 -20.77
C GLU A 133 6.43 -25.56 -20.16
N PRO A 134 7.20 -24.71 -19.45
CA PRO A 134 6.66 -23.52 -18.79
C PRO A 134 5.98 -22.54 -19.78
N ALA A 135 6.49 -22.47 -21.02
CA ALA A 135 5.91 -21.62 -22.07
C ALA A 135 4.45 -22.01 -22.43
N ALA A 136 4.07 -23.29 -22.30
CA ALA A 136 2.71 -23.73 -22.59
C ALA A 136 1.71 -23.17 -21.56
N LEU A 137 2.07 -23.18 -20.27
CA LEU A 137 1.24 -22.54 -19.24
C LEU A 137 1.13 -21.03 -19.46
N LEU A 138 2.24 -20.36 -19.73
CA LEU A 138 2.24 -18.91 -19.97
C LEU A 138 1.32 -18.53 -21.14
N ARG A 139 1.32 -19.28 -22.25
CA ARG A 139 0.39 -19.06 -23.38
C ARG A 139 -1.07 -19.26 -23.00
N ARG A 140 -1.38 -20.27 -22.16
CA ARG A 140 -2.74 -20.47 -21.64
C ARG A 140 -3.19 -19.29 -20.79
N LEU A 141 -2.33 -18.82 -19.87
CA LEU A 141 -2.60 -17.68 -19.01
C LEU A 141 -2.73 -16.37 -19.82
N PHE A 142 -1.88 -16.16 -20.83
CA PHE A 142 -2.01 -15.03 -21.75
C PHE A 142 -3.41 -14.98 -22.37
N GLY A 143 -3.97 -16.13 -22.76
CA GLY A 143 -5.31 -16.22 -23.31
C GLY A 143 -6.45 -16.02 -22.29
N LEU A 144 -6.17 -16.04 -20.99
CA LEU A 144 -7.16 -15.91 -19.89
C LEU A 144 -7.10 -14.54 -19.20
N ILE A 145 -5.94 -13.90 -19.17
CA ILE A 145 -5.76 -12.55 -18.62
C ILE A 145 -6.35 -11.54 -19.59
N ARG A 146 -7.09 -10.54 -19.12
CA ARG A 146 -7.67 -9.49 -19.97
C ARG A 146 -6.57 -8.61 -20.59
N PRO A 147 -6.77 -7.99 -21.76
CA PRO A 147 -5.86 -6.94 -22.23
C PRO A 147 -5.68 -5.86 -21.14
N GLY A 148 -4.44 -5.41 -20.92
CA GLY A 148 -4.07 -4.54 -19.80
C GLY A 148 -3.85 -5.26 -18.46
N GLY A 149 -4.36 -6.48 -18.31
CA GLY A 149 -4.20 -7.31 -17.13
C GLY A 149 -2.75 -7.76 -16.89
N SER A 150 -2.49 -8.27 -15.69
CA SER A 150 -1.15 -8.55 -15.19
C SER A 150 -0.90 -10.03 -14.92
N LEU A 151 0.36 -10.43 -15.06
CA LEU A 151 0.91 -11.68 -14.60
C LEU A 151 2.03 -11.35 -13.61
N VAL A 152 1.91 -11.84 -12.38
CA VAL A 152 2.99 -11.77 -11.38
C VAL A 152 3.60 -13.16 -11.26
N VAL A 153 4.91 -13.24 -11.38
CA VAL A 153 5.63 -14.51 -11.34
C VAL A 153 6.74 -14.40 -10.31
N ALA A 154 6.85 -15.38 -9.43
CA ALA A 154 7.99 -15.55 -8.54
C ALA A 154 8.63 -16.91 -8.78
N ASN A 155 9.91 -16.96 -9.13
CA ASN A 155 10.65 -18.21 -9.29
C ASN A 155 11.97 -18.18 -8.57
N ARG A 156 12.41 -19.35 -8.13
CA ARG A 156 13.75 -19.58 -7.62
C ARG A 156 14.77 -19.29 -8.72
N ASN A 157 15.85 -18.62 -8.37
CA ASN A 157 16.94 -18.33 -9.30
C ASN A 157 17.84 -19.56 -9.44
N SER A 158 17.96 -20.11 -10.65
CA SER A 158 18.88 -21.22 -10.96
C SER A 158 20.36 -20.86 -10.84
N GLY A 159 20.69 -19.56 -10.82
CA GLY A 159 22.04 -19.04 -10.63
C GLY A 159 22.38 -18.67 -9.17
N HIS A 160 21.62 -19.12 -8.18
CA HIS A 160 21.94 -18.88 -6.76
C HIS A 160 23.22 -19.63 -6.35
N TRP A 161 24.01 -19.03 -5.45
CA TRP A 161 25.34 -19.54 -5.11
C TRP A 161 25.34 -20.99 -4.58
N ARG A 162 24.29 -21.42 -3.86
CA ARG A 162 24.21 -22.79 -3.33
C ARG A 162 24.09 -23.84 -4.44
N ASP A 163 23.40 -23.50 -5.51
CA ASP A 163 23.27 -24.39 -6.67
C ASP A 163 24.56 -24.43 -7.48
N LEU A 164 25.17 -23.28 -7.70
CA LEU A 164 26.45 -23.19 -8.38
C LEU A 164 27.55 -23.95 -7.61
N ALA A 165 27.59 -23.80 -6.28
CA ALA A 165 28.50 -24.54 -5.41
C ALA A 165 28.30 -26.06 -5.54
N ARG A 166 27.05 -26.53 -5.45
CA ARG A 166 26.72 -27.96 -5.64
C ARG A 166 27.17 -28.48 -7.01
N LEU A 167 26.92 -27.73 -8.08
CA LEU A 167 27.37 -28.10 -9.43
C LEU A 167 28.90 -28.21 -9.51
N ILE A 168 29.64 -27.26 -8.93
CA ILE A 168 31.11 -27.27 -8.90
C ILE A 168 31.64 -28.46 -8.11
N GLU A 169 30.97 -28.84 -7.02
CA GLU A 169 31.31 -30.01 -6.21
C GLU A 169 30.84 -31.35 -6.83
N GLY A 170 30.26 -31.33 -8.03
CA GLY A 170 29.74 -32.52 -8.71
C GLY A 170 28.46 -33.10 -8.08
N ARG A 171 27.75 -32.31 -7.26
CA ARG A 171 26.47 -32.69 -6.65
C ARG A 171 25.30 -32.34 -7.57
N ALA A 172 24.28 -33.20 -7.58
CA ALA A 172 23.07 -32.95 -8.35
C ALA A 172 22.33 -31.69 -7.84
N VAL A 173 21.78 -30.91 -8.78
CA VAL A 173 20.94 -29.75 -8.51
C VAL A 173 19.56 -29.97 -9.12
N GLY A 174 18.51 -29.60 -8.39
CA GLY A 174 17.14 -29.66 -8.88
C GLY A 174 16.94 -28.72 -10.07
N HIS A 175 16.16 -29.14 -11.06
CA HIS A 175 15.81 -28.29 -12.21
C HIS A 175 14.64 -27.35 -11.90
N ASP A 176 14.51 -26.85 -10.68
CA ASP A 176 13.33 -26.12 -10.21
C ASP A 176 13.46 -24.58 -10.27
N GLY A 177 14.59 -24.08 -10.79
CA GLY A 177 14.88 -22.65 -10.93
C GLY A 177 14.77 -22.14 -12.37
N VAL A 178 14.55 -20.82 -12.49
CA VAL A 178 14.57 -20.08 -13.77
C VAL A 178 15.45 -18.86 -13.58
N SER A 179 16.42 -18.65 -14.46
CA SER A 179 17.26 -17.45 -14.43
C SER A 179 16.46 -16.22 -14.86
N HIS A 180 16.96 -15.03 -14.55
CA HIS A 180 16.34 -13.77 -14.99
C HIS A 180 16.15 -13.71 -16.52
N ASP A 181 17.18 -14.09 -17.27
CA ASP A 181 17.19 -13.96 -18.73
C ASP A 181 16.26 -15.01 -19.37
N GLU A 182 16.17 -16.22 -18.80
CA GLU A 182 15.18 -17.23 -19.21
C GLU A 182 13.75 -16.79 -18.91
N LEU A 183 13.50 -16.18 -17.75
CA LEU A 183 12.18 -15.67 -17.37
C LEU A 183 11.70 -14.59 -18.35
N GLU A 184 12.57 -13.62 -18.68
CA GLU A 184 12.26 -12.58 -19.66
C GLU A 184 11.95 -13.16 -21.04
N GLN A 185 12.73 -14.16 -21.49
CA GLN A 185 12.48 -14.85 -22.76
C GLN A 185 11.16 -15.63 -22.76
N LEU A 186 10.85 -16.34 -21.68
CA LEU A 186 9.60 -17.10 -21.54
C LEU A 186 8.38 -16.18 -21.60
N LEU A 187 8.41 -15.07 -20.87
CA LEU A 187 7.36 -14.05 -20.86
C LEU A 187 7.16 -13.44 -22.25
N THR A 188 8.26 -13.02 -22.89
CA THR A 188 8.23 -12.41 -24.22
C THR A 188 7.67 -13.37 -25.27
N ARG A 189 8.13 -14.63 -25.28
CA ARG A 189 7.63 -15.66 -26.21
C ARG A 189 6.15 -16.01 -25.99
N ALA A 190 5.63 -15.83 -24.78
CA ALA A 190 4.23 -16.00 -24.48
C ALA A 190 3.36 -14.76 -24.83
N GLY A 191 3.99 -13.66 -25.24
CA GLY A 191 3.33 -12.42 -25.66
C GLY A 191 3.20 -11.36 -24.55
N PHE A 192 3.73 -11.61 -23.36
CA PHE A 192 3.73 -10.62 -22.29
C PHE A 192 4.84 -9.58 -22.47
N THR A 193 4.62 -8.39 -21.91
CA THR A 193 5.67 -7.37 -21.74
C THR A 193 6.04 -7.31 -20.27
N MET A 194 7.31 -7.59 -19.95
CA MET A 194 7.81 -7.46 -18.58
C MET A 194 7.92 -5.98 -18.21
N MET A 195 7.14 -5.56 -17.21
CA MET A 195 7.11 -4.16 -16.75
C MET A 195 8.19 -3.90 -15.72
N ARG A 196 8.46 -4.89 -14.87
CA ARG A 196 9.50 -4.83 -13.84
C ARG A 196 9.90 -6.22 -13.36
N ALA A 197 11.10 -6.29 -12.82
CA ALA A 197 11.61 -7.43 -12.07
C ALA A 197 12.24 -6.95 -10.75
N ARG A 198 12.14 -7.77 -9.70
CA ARG A 198 12.78 -7.59 -8.40
C ARG A 198 13.60 -8.81 -8.05
N ALA A 199 14.76 -8.58 -7.46
CA ALA A 199 15.60 -9.61 -6.88
C ALA A 199 15.33 -9.69 -5.38
N LEU A 200 14.86 -10.85 -4.91
CA LEU A 200 14.77 -11.16 -3.49
C LEU A 200 16.08 -11.81 -3.07
N ARG A 201 16.86 -11.13 -2.23
CA ARG A 201 18.23 -11.54 -1.91
C ARG A 201 18.31 -12.33 -0.62
N ASP A 202 19.12 -13.37 -0.65
CA ASP A 202 19.45 -14.19 0.50
C ASP A 202 20.33 -13.38 1.48
N LYS A 203 19.91 -13.30 2.76
CA LYS A 203 20.71 -12.75 3.87
C LYS A 203 21.71 -13.75 4.43
N ASP A 204 21.86 -14.95 3.87
CA ASP A 204 22.81 -15.94 4.36
C ASP A 204 24.22 -15.35 4.55
N ARG A 205 24.69 -15.41 5.79
CA ARG A 205 26.03 -15.01 6.24
C ARG A 205 26.83 -16.21 6.78
N SER A 206 26.48 -17.41 6.33
CA SER A 206 27.22 -18.63 6.66
C SER A 206 28.62 -18.58 6.08
N GLU A 207 29.53 -19.37 6.68
CA GLU A 207 30.87 -19.59 6.14
C GLU A 207 30.83 -20.04 4.67
N GLY A 208 29.79 -20.79 4.28
CA GLY A 208 29.56 -21.18 2.89
C GLY A 208 29.32 -19.98 1.97
N ALA A 209 28.50 -19.02 2.38
CA ALA A 209 28.26 -17.81 1.60
C ALA A 209 29.53 -16.94 1.51
N ASP A 210 30.26 -16.80 2.62
CA ASP A 210 31.50 -16.02 2.69
C ASP A 210 32.64 -16.62 1.84
N PHE A 211 32.65 -17.95 1.66
CA PHE A 211 33.59 -18.61 0.76
C PHE A 211 33.13 -18.55 -0.71
N TRP A 212 31.90 -18.99 -1.00
CA TRP A 212 31.47 -19.22 -2.38
C TRP A 212 31.18 -17.94 -3.15
N LEU A 213 30.67 -16.89 -2.51
CA LEU A 213 30.33 -15.66 -3.23
C LEU A 213 31.57 -14.95 -3.80
N PRO A 214 32.67 -14.75 -3.04
CA PRO A 214 33.92 -14.25 -3.62
C PRO A 214 34.53 -15.20 -4.65
N ALA A 215 34.47 -16.52 -4.44
CA ALA A 215 35.01 -17.50 -5.38
C ALA A 215 34.30 -17.46 -6.74
N LEU A 216 32.96 -17.42 -6.74
CA LEU A 216 32.14 -17.31 -7.94
C LEU A 216 32.36 -15.99 -8.67
N GLU A 217 32.59 -14.91 -7.94
CA GLU A 217 32.93 -13.61 -8.51
C GLU A 217 34.31 -13.62 -9.18
N GLY A 218 35.31 -14.24 -8.56
CA GLY A 218 36.65 -14.42 -9.14
C GLY A 218 36.60 -15.27 -10.41
N LEU A 219 35.83 -16.36 -10.40
CA LEU A 219 35.58 -17.17 -11.60
C LEU A 219 34.95 -16.36 -12.73
N ALA A 220 33.95 -15.53 -12.41
CA ALA A 220 33.28 -14.68 -13.38
C ALA A 220 34.23 -13.63 -13.97
N GLN A 221 35.04 -12.99 -13.14
CA GLN A 221 36.05 -12.04 -13.58
C GLN A 221 37.07 -12.71 -14.52
N ASN A 222 37.55 -13.90 -14.18
CA ASN A 222 38.47 -14.67 -15.02
C ASN A 222 37.83 -15.11 -16.35
N ALA A 223 36.50 -15.30 -16.37
CA ALA A 223 35.73 -15.60 -17.57
C ALA A 223 35.34 -14.35 -18.38
N GLY A 224 35.77 -13.15 -17.99
CA GLY A 224 35.43 -11.89 -18.67
C GLY A 224 33.98 -11.43 -18.46
N LEU A 225 33.31 -11.92 -17.42
CA LEU A 225 31.95 -11.54 -17.05
C LEU A 225 31.96 -10.36 -16.06
N ASP A 226 30.85 -9.61 -16.02
CA ASP A 226 30.64 -8.54 -15.04
C ASP A 226 30.52 -9.14 -13.62
N SER A 227 31.55 -8.93 -12.81
CA SER A 227 31.68 -9.45 -11.46
C SER A 227 30.60 -8.92 -10.51
N ALA A 228 30.23 -7.64 -10.61
CA ALA A 228 29.19 -7.04 -9.78
C ALA A 228 27.81 -7.59 -10.11
N LYS A 229 27.50 -7.75 -11.41
CA LYS A 229 26.26 -8.38 -11.87
C LYS A 229 26.21 -9.84 -11.43
N GLN A 230 27.33 -10.57 -11.53
CA GLN A 230 27.38 -11.97 -11.10
C GLN A 230 27.21 -12.10 -9.59
N ARG A 231 27.88 -11.29 -8.78
CA ARG A 231 27.69 -11.28 -7.32
C ARG A 231 26.23 -11.03 -6.94
N SER A 232 25.57 -10.07 -7.61
CA SER A 232 24.15 -9.80 -7.39
C SER A 232 23.28 -10.99 -7.77
N ARG A 233 23.53 -11.63 -8.92
CA ARG A 233 22.80 -12.83 -9.36
C ARG A 233 22.99 -13.99 -8.37
N ALA A 234 24.21 -14.27 -7.95
CA ALA A 234 24.53 -15.34 -7.02
C ALA A 234 23.90 -15.17 -5.63
N ARG A 235 23.71 -13.91 -5.17
CA ARG A 235 22.97 -13.58 -3.94
C ARG A 235 21.45 -13.58 -4.08
N THR A 236 20.92 -13.58 -5.30
CA THR A 236 19.47 -13.52 -5.53
C THR A 236 18.88 -14.91 -5.36
N LEU A 237 17.96 -15.08 -4.40
CA LEU A 237 17.26 -16.34 -4.16
C LEU A 237 16.07 -16.51 -5.09
N HIS A 238 15.29 -15.44 -5.28
CA HIS A 238 14.12 -15.43 -6.17
C HIS A 238 14.12 -14.22 -7.10
N TYR A 239 13.69 -14.43 -8.33
CA TYR A 239 13.26 -13.36 -9.22
C TYR A 239 11.74 -13.25 -9.18
N LEU A 240 11.26 -12.04 -8.89
CA LEU A 240 9.85 -11.69 -8.94
C LEU A 240 9.65 -10.75 -10.12
N ALA A 241 8.76 -11.07 -11.05
CA ALA A 241 8.48 -10.27 -12.23
C ALA A 241 7.00 -9.89 -12.28
N VAL A 242 6.73 -8.67 -12.72
CA VAL A 242 5.39 -8.22 -13.10
C VAL A 242 5.40 -7.99 -14.60
N ALA A 243 4.52 -8.69 -15.30
CA ALA A 243 4.35 -8.58 -16.73
C ALA A 243 2.89 -8.23 -17.06
N THR A 244 2.67 -7.54 -18.16
CA THR A 244 1.33 -7.16 -18.63
C THR A 244 1.02 -7.84 -19.95
N ARG A 245 -0.27 -8.16 -20.15
CA ARG A 245 -0.80 -8.51 -21.45
C ARG A 245 -1.10 -7.21 -22.22
N PRO A 246 -0.35 -6.86 -23.28
CA PRO A 246 -0.65 -5.68 -24.06
C PRO A 246 -1.99 -5.78 -24.78
N GLU A 247 -2.61 -4.61 -25.05
CA GLU A 247 -3.69 -4.53 -26.03
C GLU A 247 -3.17 -4.83 -27.44
N LYS A 248 -4.03 -5.43 -28.27
CA LYS A 248 -3.65 -5.84 -29.62
C LYS A 248 -3.30 -4.60 -30.45
N GLY A 249 -2.04 -4.51 -30.90
CA GLY A 249 -1.56 -3.38 -31.70
C GLY A 249 -1.19 -2.13 -30.90
N ALA A 250 -1.32 -2.15 -29.57
CA ALA A 250 -0.90 -1.05 -28.72
C ALA A 250 0.58 -1.18 -28.32
N LEU A 251 1.28 -0.05 -28.31
CA LEU A 251 2.58 0.04 -27.65
C LEU A 251 2.37 0.13 -26.14
N VAL A 252 3.10 -0.69 -25.38
CA VAL A 252 3.09 -0.59 -23.92
C VAL A 252 3.88 0.66 -23.52
N ALA A 253 3.18 1.66 -22.97
CA ALA A 253 3.83 2.85 -22.45
C ALA A 253 4.72 2.49 -21.24
N PRO A 254 5.90 3.10 -21.09
CA PRO A 254 6.67 2.92 -19.88
C PRO A 254 5.89 3.45 -18.66
N PRO A 255 6.05 2.85 -17.48
CA PRO A 255 5.37 3.31 -16.27
C PRO A 255 5.62 4.79 -16.00
N LEU A 256 4.61 5.48 -15.51
CA LEU A 256 4.69 6.88 -15.12
C LEU A 256 5.48 7.02 -13.81
N PRO A 257 6.61 7.76 -13.78
CA PRO A 257 7.31 8.03 -12.54
C PRO A 257 6.46 8.89 -11.62
N VAL A 258 6.28 8.43 -10.37
CA VAL A 258 5.60 9.15 -9.29
C VAL A 258 6.54 9.19 -8.09
N HIS A 259 6.74 10.36 -7.51
CA HIS A 259 7.52 10.52 -6.29
C HIS A 259 6.62 11.03 -5.16
N MET A 260 6.54 10.29 -4.06
CA MET A 260 5.80 10.69 -2.87
C MET A 260 6.76 11.21 -1.79
N VAL A 261 6.55 12.45 -1.37
CA VAL A 261 7.33 13.09 -0.31
C VAL A 261 6.56 12.97 1.00
N GLU A 262 7.06 12.08 1.86
CA GLU A 262 6.51 11.72 3.17
C GLU A 262 7.10 12.67 4.22
N LEU A 263 6.39 13.76 4.53
CA LEU A 263 6.82 14.73 5.54
C LEU A 263 6.23 14.45 6.93
N ALA A 264 5.13 13.69 7.01
CA ALA A 264 4.63 13.18 8.29
C ALA A 264 5.52 12.02 8.77
N GLN A 265 6.04 12.12 9.99
CA GLN A 265 6.99 11.13 10.52
C GLN A 265 6.33 9.98 11.29
N LYS A 266 5.05 10.11 11.65
CA LYS A 266 4.30 9.12 12.43
C LYS A 266 2.86 9.04 11.92
N MET A 267 2.30 7.83 11.87
CA MET A 267 0.89 7.60 11.51
C MET A 267 0.53 8.11 10.10
N ASP A 268 1.43 7.98 9.12
CA ASP A 268 1.18 8.46 7.77
C ASP A 268 0.32 7.49 6.94
N VAL A 269 -0.98 7.76 6.91
CA VAL A 269 -1.96 7.04 6.09
C VAL A 269 -2.18 7.67 4.71
N ARG A 270 -1.57 8.84 4.45
CA ARG A 270 -1.85 9.66 3.26
C ARG A 270 -0.83 9.49 2.15
N THR A 271 0.44 9.30 2.48
CA THR A 271 1.50 9.08 1.48
C THR A 271 2.12 7.69 1.55
N HIS A 272 2.50 7.19 2.73
CA HIS A 272 3.17 5.90 2.85
C HIS A 272 2.32 4.70 2.36
N ILE A 273 1.09 4.57 2.87
CA ILE A 273 0.18 3.47 2.49
C ILE A 273 -0.19 3.54 1.00
N PRO A 274 -0.62 4.70 0.44
CA PRO A 274 -0.88 4.80 -0.99
C PRO A 274 0.37 4.59 -1.86
N ALA A 275 1.57 5.00 -1.43
CA ALA A 275 2.79 4.77 -2.18
C ALA A 275 3.03 3.27 -2.41
N ARG A 276 2.92 2.46 -1.35
CA ARG A 276 3.08 1.00 -1.42
C ARG A 276 2.01 0.35 -2.29
N ALA A 277 0.76 0.81 -2.19
CA ALA A 277 -0.34 0.28 -3.02
C ALA A 277 -0.18 0.63 -4.50
N LEU A 278 0.13 1.89 -4.81
CA LEU A 278 0.33 2.35 -6.18
C LEU A 278 1.60 1.80 -6.82
N ASP A 279 2.62 1.48 -6.03
CA ASP A 279 3.80 0.81 -6.58
C ASP A 279 3.44 -0.58 -7.10
N ALA A 280 2.41 -1.26 -6.59
CA ALA A 280 1.97 -2.53 -7.18
C ALA A 280 1.35 -2.36 -8.60
N GLU A 281 0.90 -1.15 -8.96
CA GLU A 281 0.26 -0.89 -10.24
C GLU A 281 1.28 -0.86 -11.40
N PRO A 282 1.14 -1.70 -12.45
CA PRO A 282 2.13 -1.80 -13.52
C PRO A 282 2.31 -0.51 -14.33
N ALA A 283 1.28 0.34 -14.35
CA ALA A 283 1.29 1.62 -15.07
C ALA A 283 2.12 2.70 -14.36
N LEU A 284 2.50 2.50 -13.10
CA LEU A 284 3.22 3.47 -12.29
C LEU A 284 4.59 2.93 -11.86
N HIS A 285 5.53 3.83 -11.60
CA HIS A 285 6.75 3.55 -10.88
C HIS A 285 6.85 4.53 -9.73
N VAL A 286 6.64 4.05 -8.50
CA VAL A 286 6.55 4.90 -7.33
C VAL A 286 7.86 4.88 -6.56
N THR A 287 8.33 6.05 -6.19
CA THR A 287 9.48 6.25 -5.29
C THR A 287 9.05 7.15 -4.14
N THR A 288 9.75 7.06 -3.02
CA THR A 288 9.44 7.89 -1.84
C THR A 288 10.69 8.59 -1.33
N SER A 289 10.50 9.73 -0.68
CA SER A 289 11.52 10.40 0.13
C SER A 289 10.88 10.90 1.42
N ALA A 290 11.67 10.95 2.49
CA ALA A 290 11.21 11.46 3.78
C ALA A 290 11.99 12.71 4.17
N LYS A 291 11.34 13.58 4.96
CA LYS A 291 11.94 14.76 5.64
C LYS A 291 12.45 15.90 4.73
N ARG A 292 12.60 15.70 3.42
CA ARG A 292 13.03 16.74 2.47
C ARG A 292 12.25 16.64 1.17
N ILE A 293 11.98 17.80 0.56
CA ILE A 293 11.44 17.90 -0.79
C ILE A 293 12.62 17.97 -1.74
N ASP A 294 12.93 16.85 -2.36
CA ASP A 294 13.93 16.74 -3.43
C ASP A 294 13.23 16.52 -4.76
N LEU A 295 13.62 17.29 -5.77
CA LEU A 295 13.10 17.09 -7.11
C LEU A 295 13.83 15.90 -7.76
N PRO A 296 13.16 14.77 -8.01
CA PRO A 296 13.77 13.64 -8.69
C PRO A 296 14.07 14.00 -10.16
N ASP A 297 15.09 13.36 -10.72
CA ASP A 297 15.31 13.37 -12.17
C ASP A 297 14.49 12.25 -12.82
N PHE A 298 13.34 12.62 -13.37
CA PHE A 298 12.49 11.69 -14.13
C PHE A 298 12.93 11.54 -15.61
N GLY A 299 13.95 12.29 -16.03
CA GLY A 299 14.33 12.46 -17.43
C GLY A 299 13.35 13.34 -18.22
N PRO A 300 13.50 13.40 -19.55
CA PRO A 300 12.83 14.41 -20.39
C PRO A 300 11.30 14.24 -20.50
N ARG A 301 10.76 13.08 -20.10
CA ARG A 301 9.32 12.85 -20.09
C ARG A 301 8.64 13.60 -18.93
N GLY A 302 9.36 13.84 -17.83
CA GLY A 302 8.76 14.31 -16.57
C GLY A 302 8.04 13.19 -15.80
N GLY A 303 7.25 13.58 -14.80
CA GLY A 303 6.51 12.67 -13.92
C GLY A 303 5.56 13.40 -12.99
N LEU A 304 5.23 12.81 -11.84
CA LEU A 304 4.46 13.47 -10.79
C LEU A 304 5.23 13.49 -9.47
N MET A 305 5.01 14.54 -8.69
CA MET A 305 5.47 14.64 -7.33
C MET A 305 4.28 14.96 -6.42
N VAL A 306 4.05 14.13 -5.41
CA VAL A 306 3.03 14.33 -4.38
C VAL A 306 3.75 14.76 -3.13
N VAL A 307 3.39 15.92 -2.57
CA VAL A 307 4.01 16.44 -1.34
C VAL A 307 2.96 16.54 -0.25
N GLN A 308 3.08 15.70 0.78
CA GLN A 308 2.22 15.77 1.95
C GLN A 308 2.63 16.92 2.85
N ARG A 309 1.66 17.74 3.25
CA ARG A 309 1.79 18.83 4.23
C ARG A 309 3.08 19.65 4.06
N PRO A 310 3.35 20.26 2.89
CA PRO A 310 4.55 21.07 2.71
C PRO A 310 4.54 22.23 3.71
N ARG A 311 5.38 22.15 4.74
CA ARG A 311 5.57 23.19 5.76
C ARG A 311 6.51 24.28 5.26
N ILE A 312 6.29 24.74 4.02
CA ILE A 312 7.11 25.77 3.39
C ILE A 312 6.47 27.13 3.68
N SER A 313 6.96 27.80 4.72
CA SER A 313 6.51 29.17 5.05
C SER A 313 7.08 30.21 4.08
N ASP A 314 8.31 30.01 3.60
CA ASP A 314 8.99 30.91 2.66
C ASP A 314 8.31 30.89 1.27
N PRO A 315 7.69 31.99 0.84
CA PRO A 315 7.02 32.09 -0.46
C PRO A 315 7.96 31.81 -1.64
N GLU A 316 9.21 32.25 -1.55
CA GLU A 316 10.18 32.11 -2.64
C GLU A 316 10.59 30.66 -2.84
N ARG A 317 10.72 29.91 -1.74
CA ARG A 317 11.06 28.49 -1.79
C ARG A 317 9.99 27.66 -2.49
N ILE A 318 8.71 27.84 -2.15
CA ILE A 318 7.64 27.06 -2.80
C ILE A 318 7.50 27.47 -4.28
N LEU A 319 7.65 28.75 -4.58
CA LEU A 319 7.63 29.27 -5.94
C LEU A 319 8.74 28.62 -6.80
N ASN A 320 9.96 28.54 -6.26
CA ASN A 320 11.09 27.86 -6.92
C ASN A 320 10.80 26.37 -7.16
N VAL A 321 10.30 25.65 -6.15
CA VAL A 321 9.95 24.23 -6.29
C VAL A 321 8.94 24.02 -7.41
N VAL A 322 7.89 24.83 -7.48
CA VAL A 322 6.84 24.73 -8.51
C VAL A 322 7.40 25.06 -9.89
N ALA A 323 8.17 26.15 -10.02
CA ALA A 323 8.78 26.53 -11.29
C ALA A 323 9.73 25.46 -11.82
N ASP A 324 10.56 24.88 -10.95
CA ASP A 324 11.48 23.80 -11.33
C ASP A 324 10.75 22.51 -11.70
N CYS A 325 9.61 22.22 -11.04
CA CYS A 325 8.73 21.13 -11.45
C CYS A 325 8.24 21.35 -12.89
N GLN A 326 7.69 22.53 -13.21
CA GLN A 326 7.18 22.82 -14.54
C GLN A 326 8.27 22.74 -15.63
N ARG A 327 9.45 23.32 -15.38
CA ARG A 327 10.61 23.23 -16.31
C ARG A 327 11.00 21.79 -16.62
N ARG A 328 10.82 20.87 -15.66
CA ARG A 328 11.13 19.44 -15.79
C ARG A 328 9.94 18.59 -16.22
N GLY A 329 8.80 19.19 -16.55
CA GLY A 329 7.59 18.46 -16.93
C GLY A 329 6.95 17.68 -15.78
N ILE A 330 7.15 18.11 -14.53
CA ILE A 330 6.65 17.46 -13.32
C ILE A 330 5.34 18.10 -12.87
N VAL A 331 4.29 17.27 -12.74
CA VAL A 331 3.05 17.69 -12.09
C VAL A 331 3.20 17.57 -10.58
N LEU A 332 3.30 18.73 -9.91
CA LEU A 332 3.26 18.85 -8.45
C LEU A 332 1.82 18.80 -7.92
N ILE A 333 1.55 17.80 -7.07
CA ILE A 333 0.33 17.63 -6.29
C ILE A 333 0.65 17.95 -4.83
N ILE A 334 -0.15 18.81 -4.20
CA ILE A 334 -0.07 19.04 -2.74
C ILE A 334 -1.15 18.23 -2.04
N GLU A 335 -0.77 17.52 -0.98
CA GLU A 335 -1.70 16.80 -0.11
C GLU A 335 -1.78 17.44 1.28
N TYR A 336 -2.95 18.00 1.60
CA TYR A 336 -3.30 18.47 2.93
C TYR A 336 -4.52 17.71 3.44
N ASP A 337 -4.48 17.30 4.69
CA ASP A 337 -5.54 16.55 5.38
C ASP A 337 -5.88 17.15 6.76
N ASP A 338 -5.31 18.32 7.09
CA ASP A 338 -5.69 19.12 8.24
C ASP A 338 -6.34 20.44 7.79
N ASP A 339 -7.26 20.95 8.61
CA ASP A 339 -7.78 22.30 8.47
C ASP A 339 -6.67 23.32 8.83
N PRO A 340 -6.38 24.31 7.97
CA PRO A 340 -5.34 25.30 8.24
C PRO A 340 -5.59 26.15 9.49
N SER A 341 -6.84 26.42 9.86
CA SER A 341 -7.18 27.16 11.08
C SER A 341 -6.97 26.32 12.34
N LEU A 342 -7.21 25.00 12.26
CA LEU A 342 -6.83 24.08 13.33
C LEU A 342 -5.31 24.05 13.51
N VAL A 343 -4.56 23.95 12.40
CA VAL A 343 -3.09 23.97 12.44
C VAL A 343 -2.55 25.29 12.99
N ALA A 344 -3.14 26.42 12.57
CA ALA A 344 -2.81 27.75 13.07
C ALA A 344 -2.93 27.82 14.60
N ARG A 345 -4.03 27.30 15.16
CA ARG A 345 -4.22 27.26 16.61
C ARG A 345 -3.23 26.33 17.32
N VAL A 346 -3.02 25.12 16.79
CA VAL A 346 -2.16 24.11 17.42
C VAL A 346 -0.68 24.52 17.38
N LEU A 347 -0.24 25.23 16.33
CA LEU A 347 1.14 25.70 16.15
C LEU A 347 1.36 27.16 16.57
N PRO A 348 0.47 27.74 17.38
CA PRO A 348 0.24 29.20 17.50
C PRO A 348 0.83 30.07 16.36
N ARG A 349 0.33 29.88 15.12
CA ARG A 349 0.78 30.61 13.93
C ARG A 349 -0.38 31.09 13.07
N GLU A 350 -0.62 32.39 13.10
CA GLU A 350 -1.72 33.05 12.39
C GLU A 350 -1.57 33.04 10.86
N ASP A 351 -0.34 32.89 10.35
CA ASP A 351 -0.05 32.94 8.90
C ASP A 351 -0.26 31.60 8.17
N VAL A 352 -0.62 30.52 8.88
CA VAL A 352 -0.82 29.20 8.29
C VAL A 352 -1.92 29.17 7.22
N PRO A 353 -3.11 29.78 7.39
CA PRO A 353 -4.14 29.81 6.35
C PRO A 353 -3.67 30.50 5.06
N GLU A 354 -2.91 31.58 5.17
CA GLU A 354 -2.34 32.28 4.02
C GLU A 354 -1.30 31.41 3.29
N ILE A 355 -0.43 30.73 4.05
CA ILE A 355 0.55 29.77 3.50
C ILE A 355 -0.16 28.66 2.72
N TYR A 356 -1.23 28.09 3.26
CA TYR A 356 -2.00 27.04 2.59
C TYR A 356 -2.63 27.56 1.30
N ALA A 357 -3.32 28.70 1.35
CA ALA A 357 -3.94 29.33 0.18
C ALA A 357 -2.92 29.57 -0.94
N ARG A 358 -1.76 30.15 -0.61
CA ARG A 358 -0.67 30.39 -1.56
C ARG A 358 -0.14 29.09 -2.16
N ASN A 359 0.17 28.10 -1.32
CA ASN A 359 0.74 26.84 -1.77
C ASN A 359 -0.23 26.09 -2.71
N MET A 360 -1.53 26.09 -2.39
CA MET A 360 -2.54 25.48 -3.25
C MET A 360 -2.70 26.22 -4.58
N ALA A 361 -2.71 27.55 -4.57
CA ALA A 361 -2.80 28.36 -5.79
C ALA A 361 -1.63 28.08 -6.75
N LEU A 362 -0.43 27.87 -6.22
CA LEU A 362 0.77 27.49 -6.98
C LEU A 362 0.79 26.04 -7.44
N ALA A 363 0.19 25.11 -6.69
CA ALA A 363 0.16 23.70 -7.04
C ALA A 363 -0.57 23.45 -8.38
N HIS A 364 -0.25 22.35 -9.05
CA HIS A 364 -0.95 21.96 -10.28
C HIS A 364 -2.27 21.27 -9.96
N ALA A 365 -2.29 20.50 -8.88
CA ALA A 365 -3.48 19.87 -8.33
C ALA A 365 -3.34 19.71 -6.81
N VAL A 366 -4.47 19.47 -6.13
CA VAL A 366 -4.56 19.23 -4.70
C VAL A 366 -5.30 17.92 -4.46
N GLN A 367 -4.86 17.14 -3.48
CA GLN A 367 -5.66 16.03 -2.96
C GLN A 367 -5.85 16.14 -1.45
N THR A 368 -6.98 15.66 -0.96
CA THR A 368 -7.33 15.77 0.46
C THR A 368 -8.19 14.59 0.93
N SER A 369 -8.57 14.56 2.21
CA SER A 369 -9.25 13.45 2.86
C SER A 369 -10.77 13.64 2.97
N THR A 370 -11.29 14.86 2.93
CA THR A 370 -12.71 15.14 3.17
C THR A 370 -13.27 16.16 2.17
N GLU A 371 -14.59 16.09 1.95
CA GLU A 371 -15.32 17.06 1.14
C GLU A 371 -15.31 18.48 1.74
N VAL A 372 -15.25 18.59 3.07
CA VAL A 372 -15.13 19.88 3.78
C VAL A 372 -13.82 20.57 3.39
N LEU A 373 -12.70 19.85 3.49
CA LEU A 373 -11.39 20.38 3.09
C LEU A 373 -11.33 20.64 1.58
N ALA A 374 -11.92 19.76 0.76
CA ALA A 374 -11.91 19.97 -0.69
C ALA A 374 -12.63 21.25 -1.10
N ARG A 375 -13.80 21.54 -0.52
CA ARG A 375 -14.52 22.81 -0.75
C ARG A 375 -13.72 24.03 -0.30
N GLN A 376 -12.95 23.91 0.78
CA GLN A 376 -12.08 24.99 1.25
C GLN A 376 -10.91 25.21 0.29
N PHE A 377 -10.26 24.12 -0.15
CA PHE A 377 -9.09 24.15 -1.02
C PHE A 377 -9.42 24.54 -2.47
N ALA A 378 -10.61 24.18 -2.94
CA ALA A 378 -11.14 24.53 -4.25
C ALA A 378 -11.19 26.05 -4.51
N ARG A 379 -11.24 26.86 -3.43
CA ARG A 379 -11.21 28.33 -3.52
C ARG A 379 -9.89 28.86 -4.07
N ALA A 380 -8.78 28.16 -3.82
CA ALA A 380 -7.45 28.53 -4.29
C ALA A 380 -7.03 27.76 -5.54
N ASN A 381 -7.52 26.53 -5.71
CA ASN A 381 -7.18 25.69 -6.85
C ASN A 381 -8.37 24.79 -7.23
N PRO A 382 -8.94 24.88 -8.44
CA PRO A 382 -10.10 24.08 -8.81
C PRO A 382 -9.81 22.58 -9.01
N GLU A 383 -8.53 22.21 -9.21
CA GLU A 383 -8.11 20.82 -9.44
C GLU A 383 -7.93 20.07 -8.11
N VAL A 384 -9.04 19.75 -7.45
CA VAL A 384 -9.07 19.07 -6.15
C VAL A 384 -9.68 17.69 -6.25
N MET A 385 -9.01 16.69 -5.65
CA MET A 385 -9.51 15.33 -5.54
C MET A 385 -9.66 14.90 -4.08
N VAL A 386 -10.83 14.38 -3.73
CA VAL A 386 -11.09 13.76 -2.42
C VAL A 386 -10.69 12.29 -2.47
N MET A 387 -9.72 11.94 -1.63
CA MET A 387 -9.25 10.58 -1.39
C MET A 387 -9.50 10.26 0.09
N PRO A 388 -10.68 9.74 0.46
CA PRO A 388 -11.02 9.47 1.86
C PRO A 388 -10.01 8.52 2.52
N ASN A 389 -9.84 8.58 3.83
CA ASN A 389 -8.99 7.60 4.52
C ASN A 389 -9.53 6.18 4.35
N CYS A 390 -8.67 5.17 4.26
CA CYS A 390 -9.04 3.79 3.98
C CYS A 390 -8.13 2.82 4.75
N ALA A 391 -8.60 1.59 4.95
CA ALA A 391 -7.80 0.55 5.57
C ALA A 391 -6.84 -0.09 4.56
N GLU A 392 -5.59 -0.31 4.96
CA GLU A 392 -4.61 -1.06 4.15
C GLU A 392 -4.89 -2.56 4.19
N THR A 393 -5.22 -3.06 5.39
CA THR A 393 -5.44 -4.47 5.69
C THR A 393 -6.65 -4.60 6.60
N LEU A 394 -7.39 -5.69 6.41
CA LEU A 394 -8.54 -6.06 7.21
C LEU A 394 -8.14 -7.21 8.15
N ALA A 395 -8.25 -7.00 9.45
CA ALA A 395 -8.00 -8.07 10.42
C ALA A 395 -9.06 -9.17 10.29
N PRO A 396 -8.80 -10.42 10.71
CA PRO A 396 -9.84 -11.45 10.80
C PRO A 396 -11.05 -10.96 11.61
N ALA A 397 -12.24 -11.46 11.29
CA ALA A 397 -13.41 -11.17 12.10
C ALA A 397 -13.20 -11.70 13.53
N ARG A 398 -13.56 -10.88 14.52
CA ARG A 398 -13.39 -11.19 15.93
C ARG A 398 -14.75 -11.42 16.57
N THR A 399 -14.85 -12.46 17.39
CA THR A 399 -15.97 -12.64 18.31
C THR A 399 -15.57 -12.08 19.67
N HIS A 400 -16.40 -11.21 20.24
CA HIS A 400 -16.16 -10.68 21.58
C HIS A 400 -16.62 -11.69 22.62
N SER A 401 -15.82 -11.90 23.65
CA SER A 401 -16.14 -12.81 24.76
C SER A 401 -16.74 -12.07 25.94
N ALA A 402 -17.35 -12.83 26.85
CA ALA A 402 -17.58 -12.38 28.21
C ALA A 402 -16.24 -12.12 28.91
N GLY A 403 -16.18 -11.10 29.77
CA GLY A 403 -14.95 -10.67 30.46
C GLY A 403 -14.84 -9.14 30.51
N PRO A 404 -13.77 -8.60 31.12
CA PRO A 404 -13.56 -7.16 31.19
C PRO A 404 -13.49 -6.53 29.81
N MET A 405 -14.35 -5.54 29.56
CA MET A 405 -14.37 -4.79 28.32
C MET A 405 -13.19 -3.81 28.28
N ARG A 406 -12.41 -3.84 27.20
CA ARG A 406 -11.26 -2.95 26.99
C ARG A 406 -11.66 -1.75 26.16
N VAL A 407 -11.50 -0.55 26.72
CA VAL A 407 -11.85 0.73 26.09
C VAL A 407 -10.58 1.48 25.71
N LEU A 408 -10.45 1.83 24.44
CA LEU A 408 -9.33 2.60 23.93
C LEU A 408 -9.71 4.08 23.77
N PHE A 409 -8.86 4.97 24.29
CA PHE A 409 -8.86 6.38 23.94
C PHE A 409 -7.49 6.78 23.38
N ALA A 410 -7.45 7.21 22.13
CA ALA A 410 -6.22 7.65 21.47
C ALA A 410 -6.43 9.05 20.89
N ALA A 411 -5.64 10.03 21.32
CA ALA A 411 -5.85 11.43 20.95
C ALA A 411 -4.54 12.21 20.86
N LEU A 412 -4.48 13.11 19.88
CA LEU A 412 -3.39 14.09 19.70
C LEU A 412 -4.03 15.47 19.59
N ASN A 413 -3.46 16.44 20.32
CA ASN A 413 -3.87 17.85 20.30
C ASN A 413 -5.38 18.05 20.52
N ARG A 414 -5.94 17.35 21.52
CA ARG A 414 -7.33 17.50 21.94
C ARG A 414 -7.41 18.41 23.17
N THR A 415 -8.52 19.13 23.26
CA THR A 415 -8.86 19.97 24.39
C THR A 415 -9.93 19.28 25.23
N ARG A 416 -10.05 19.69 26.50
CA ARG A 416 -11.11 19.25 27.43
C ARG A 416 -11.22 17.73 27.61
N THR A 417 -10.13 16.99 27.42
CA THR A 417 -10.14 15.53 27.53
C THR A 417 -10.29 15.05 28.96
N ALA A 418 -9.86 15.84 29.96
CA ALA A 418 -10.15 15.58 31.37
C ALA A 418 -11.66 15.64 31.68
N ASP A 419 -12.37 16.64 31.16
CA ASP A 419 -13.84 16.75 31.31
C ASP A 419 -14.51 15.49 30.73
N MET A 420 -14.08 15.08 29.55
CA MET A 420 -14.57 13.87 28.86
C MET A 420 -14.30 12.59 29.66
N ALA A 421 -13.11 12.44 30.26
CA ALA A 421 -12.82 11.32 31.15
C ALA A 421 -13.74 11.30 32.38
N GLY A 422 -14.04 12.48 32.94
CA GLY A 422 -14.98 12.65 34.05
C GLY A 422 -16.40 12.18 33.74
N LEU A 423 -16.86 12.32 32.50
CA LEU A 423 -18.17 11.81 32.05
C LEU A 423 -18.29 10.28 32.16
N LEU A 424 -17.17 9.56 32.21
CA LEU A 424 -17.16 8.09 32.27
C LEU A 424 -17.29 7.56 33.70
N ALA A 425 -17.25 8.42 34.72
CA ALA A 425 -17.34 8.01 36.13
C ALA A 425 -18.55 7.11 36.43
N PRO A 426 -19.79 7.41 35.95
CA PRO A 426 -20.93 6.54 36.22
C PRO A 426 -20.77 5.12 35.66
N ALA A 427 -20.16 4.95 34.48
CA ALA A 427 -19.90 3.64 33.90
C ALA A 427 -18.78 2.90 34.65
N ILE A 428 -17.76 3.62 35.10
CA ILE A 428 -16.67 3.07 35.90
C ILE A 428 -17.21 2.56 37.24
N ASP A 429 -18.04 3.35 37.92
CA ASP A 429 -18.67 2.99 39.20
C ASP A 429 -19.60 1.78 39.05
N ALA A 430 -20.37 1.73 37.95
CA ALA A 430 -21.31 0.64 37.70
C ALA A 430 -20.64 -0.69 37.30
N LEU A 431 -19.55 -0.63 36.54
CA LEU A 431 -18.90 -1.82 35.95
C LEU A 431 -17.69 -2.32 36.73
N GLY A 432 -17.01 -1.45 37.48
CA GLY A 432 -15.82 -1.81 38.27
C GLY A 432 -14.80 -2.61 37.48
N ASP A 433 -14.52 -3.85 37.92
CA ASP A 433 -13.55 -4.76 37.30
C ASP A 433 -13.92 -5.25 35.90
N ALA A 434 -15.16 -5.04 35.46
CA ALA A 434 -15.62 -5.37 34.11
C ALA A 434 -15.20 -4.33 33.06
N LEU A 435 -14.48 -3.27 33.44
CA LEU A 435 -14.01 -2.23 32.53
C LEU A 435 -12.51 -1.98 32.71
N SER A 436 -11.80 -1.79 31.61
CA SER A 436 -10.39 -1.37 31.62
C SER A 436 -10.09 -0.42 30.47
N PHE A 437 -9.11 0.45 30.65
CA PHE A 437 -8.80 1.51 29.69
C PHE A 437 -7.36 1.41 29.17
N ASP A 438 -7.19 1.56 27.87
CA ASP A 438 -5.92 1.84 27.23
C ASP A 438 -5.96 3.30 26.74
N VAL A 439 -5.00 4.12 27.15
CA VAL A 439 -4.92 5.54 26.75
C VAL A 439 -3.61 5.81 26.03
N ILE A 440 -3.70 6.28 24.79
CA ILE A 440 -2.53 6.63 23.98
C ILE A 440 -2.34 8.13 24.01
N HIS A 441 -1.13 8.54 24.43
CA HIS A 441 -0.60 9.91 24.42
C HIS A 441 -1.30 10.94 25.32
N ASP A 442 -2.63 10.92 25.45
CA ASP A 442 -3.39 11.94 26.15
C ASP A 442 -3.33 11.77 27.68
N ARG A 443 -2.36 12.45 28.29
CA ARG A 443 -2.12 12.34 29.74
C ARG A 443 -3.24 12.95 30.58
N GLN A 444 -3.87 14.02 30.09
CA GLN A 444 -4.97 14.69 30.81
C GLN A 444 -6.18 13.76 30.94
N PHE A 445 -6.54 13.05 29.86
CA PHE A 445 -7.59 12.03 29.91
C PHE A 445 -7.22 10.89 30.87
N PHE A 446 -6.00 10.36 30.75
CA PHE A 446 -5.53 9.24 31.58
C PHE A 446 -5.56 9.57 33.07
N ASP A 447 -5.01 10.71 33.48
CA ASP A 447 -4.93 11.10 34.89
C ASP A 447 -6.33 11.38 35.47
N ALA A 448 -7.26 11.91 34.67
CA ALA A 448 -8.63 12.22 35.09
C ALA A 448 -9.58 11.01 35.19
N LEU A 449 -9.25 9.85 34.61
CA LEU A 449 -10.06 8.63 34.75
C LEU A 449 -10.09 8.17 36.22
N PRO A 450 -11.27 8.05 36.87
CA PRO A 450 -11.40 7.65 38.27
C PRO A 450 -11.32 6.12 38.47
N THR A 451 -10.29 5.48 37.92
CA THR A 451 -10.03 4.04 38.06
C THR A 451 -8.54 3.74 37.99
N GLU A 452 -8.11 2.69 38.68
CA GLU A 452 -6.75 2.14 38.59
C GLU A 452 -6.59 1.15 37.42
N ARG A 453 -7.69 0.68 36.81
CA ARG A 453 -7.67 -0.28 35.67
C ARG A 453 -7.42 0.43 34.34
N LYS A 454 -6.32 1.16 34.28
CA LYS A 454 -5.93 1.96 33.10
C LYS A 454 -4.45 1.78 32.79
N GLN A 455 -4.12 1.72 31.50
CA GLN A 455 -2.75 1.67 31.00
C GLN A 455 -2.48 2.88 30.11
N PHE A 456 -1.38 3.58 30.39
CA PHE A 456 -0.90 4.67 29.55
C PHE A 456 0.12 4.16 28.55
N HIS A 457 -0.05 4.54 27.29
CA HIS A 457 0.87 4.24 26.21
C HIS A 457 1.42 5.54 25.62
N PRO A 458 2.76 5.66 25.43
CA PRO A 458 3.31 6.79 24.69
C PRO A 458 2.89 6.73 23.21
N LEU A 459 3.23 7.78 22.46
CA LEU A 459 3.00 7.80 21.02
C LEU A 459 3.81 6.69 20.34
N MET A 460 3.12 5.76 19.68
CA MET A 460 3.67 4.57 19.04
C MET A 460 3.67 4.66 17.51
N ASP A 461 4.28 3.68 16.87
CA ASP A 461 4.27 3.55 15.41
C ASP A 461 2.91 3.03 14.93
N TYR A 462 2.59 3.25 13.66
CA TYR A 462 1.25 3.00 13.12
C TYR A 462 0.81 1.53 13.23
N ALA A 463 1.75 0.60 13.01
CA ALA A 463 1.48 -0.83 13.13
C ALA A 463 1.11 -1.21 14.57
N ASP A 464 1.92 -0.82 15.55
CA ASP A 464 1.69 -1.08 16.97
C ASP A 464 0.36 -0.45 17.45
N TYR A 465 0.04 0.74 16.94
CA TYR A 465 -1.24 1.39 17.19
C TYR A 465 -2.41 0.54 16.69
N LEU A 466 -2.36 0.07 15.44
CA LEU A 466 -3.43 -0.75 14.88
C LEU A 466 -3.55 -2.11 15.59
N ASP A 467 -2.43 -2.67 16.07
CA ASP A 467 -2.43 -3.89 16.87
C ASP A 467 -3.09 -3.67 18.24
N LEU A 468 -2.86 -2.52 18.88
CA LEU A 468 -3.55 -2.15 20.12
C LEU A 468 -5.05 -1.87 19.89
N VAL A 469 -5.42 -1.21 18.78
CA VAL A 469 -6.82 -1.06 18.37
C VAL A 469 -7.49 -2.43 18.20
N GLY A 470 -6.79 -3.41 17.62
CA GLY A 470 -7.28 -4.79 17.49
C GLY A 470 -7.45 -5.56 18.80
N GLN A 471 -6.89 -5.06 19.89
CA GLN A 471 -7.10 -5.61 21.24
C GLN A 471 -8.24 -4.94 21.99
N ALA A 472 -8.65 -3.72 21.61
CA ALA A 472 -9.73 -3.00 22.25
C ALA A 472 -11.09 -3.54 21.85
N ASP A 473 -12.06 -3.59 22.76
CA ASP A 473 -13.47 -3.88 22.45
C ASP A 473 -14.18 -2.64 21.92
N VAL A 474 -13.89 -1.49 22.52
CA VAL A 474 -14.51 -0.20 22.22
C VAL A 474 -13.42 0.85 21.97
N SER A 475 -13.63 1.73 20.98
CA SER A 475 -12.78 2.88 20.71
C SER A 475 -13.58 4.17 20.87
N LEU A 476 -13.13 5.06 21.76
CA LEU A 476 -13.77 6.35 22.02
C LEU A 476 -13.21 7.43 21.07
N MET A 477 -14.13 8.15 20.42
CA MET A 477 -13.82 9.17 19.42
C MET A 477 -14.57 10.49 19.69
N PRO A 478 -14.43 11.10 20.88
CA PRO A 478 -15.08 12.35 21.20
C PRO A 478 -14.49 13.51 20.38
N LEU A 479 -15.38 14.37 19.92
CA LEU A 479 -15.12 15.66 19.30
C LEU A 479 -16.03 16.72 19.96
N GLU A 480 -15.54 17.94 20.04
CA GLU A 480 -16.30 19.08 20.57
C GLU A 480 -17.23 19.68 19.50
N GLY A 481 -16.97 19.40 18.22
CA GLY A 481 -17.77 19.90 17.11
C GLY A 481 -17.46 21.36 16.76
N LEU A 482 -16.26 21.83 17.09
CA LEU A 482 -15.80 23.16 16.68
C LEU A 482 -15.64 23.22 15.15
N PRO A 483 -15.82 24.40 14.51
CA PRO A 483 -15.79 24.52 13.04
C PRO A 483 -14.57 23.89 12.37
N GLU A 484 -13.38 24.10 12.92
CA GLU A 484 -12.12 23.56 12.41
C GLU A 484 -11.93 22.05 12.71
N GLU A 485 -12.82 21.42 13.48
CA GLU A 485 -12.90 19.97 13.59
C GLU A 485 -13.71 19.33 12.46
N LEU A 486 -14.58 20.08 11.78
CA LEU A 486 -15.40 19.56 10.68
C LEU A 486 -14.56 19.14 9.46
N GLY A 487 -13.34 19.67 9.35
CA GLY A 487 -12.36 19.21 8.35
C GLY A 487 -11.73 17.84 8.67
N LYS A 488 -11.86 17.34 9.91
CA LYS A 488 -11.32 16.03 10.31
C LYS A 488 -12.07 14.92 9.59
N SER A 489 -11.35 13.83 9.35
CA SER A 489 -11.90 12.62 8.71
C SER A 489 -12.41 11.59 9.71
N ASP A 490 -13.08 10.56 9.19
CA ASP A 490 -13.55 9.37 9.87
C ASP A 490 -12.46 8.29 10.09
N VAL A 491 -11.16 8.63 9.94
CA VAL A 491 -10.07 7.64 9.94
C VAL A 491 -10.07 6.71 11.15
N LYS A 492 -10.37 7.22 12.35
CA LYS A 492 -10.42 6.38 13.56
C LYS A 492 -11.54 5.34 13.50
N TRP A 493 -12.67 5.67 12.87
CA TRP A 493 -13.74 4.69 12.65
C TRP A 493 -13.27 3.62 11.67
N VAL A 494 -12.62 3.99 10.56
CA VAL A 494 -12.05 3.03 9.60
C VAL A 494 -11.04 2.10 10.27
N GLU A 495 -10.14 2.65 11.09
CA GLU A 495 -9.14 1.89 11.85
C GLU A 495 -9.82 0.93 12.83
N ALA A 496 -10.71 1.41 13.68
CA ALA A 496 -11.46 0.60 14.65
C ALA A 496 -12.27 -0.52 13.96
N ALA A 497 -13.06 -0.16 12.94
CA ALA A 497 -13.88 -1.11 12.19
C ALA A 497 -13.03 -2.16 11.47
N SER A 498 -11.88 -1.78 10.91
CA SER A 498 -10.96 -2.72 10.25
C SER A 498 -10.31 -3.73 11.21
N ARG A 499 -10.26 -3.39 12.50
CA ARG A 499 -9.65 -4.16 13.59
C ARG A 499 -10.68 -4.81 14.52
N GLY A 500 -11.96 -4.62 14.25
CA GLY A 500 -13.07 -5.23 15.00
C GLY A 500 -13.39 -4.56 16.34
N ALA A 501 -13.00 -3.29 16.55
CA ALA A 501 -13.41 -2.51 17.72
C ALA A 501 -14.69 -1.70 17.41
N VAL A 502 -15.60 -1.62 18.39
CA VAL A 502 -16.84 -0.83 18.29
C VAL A 502 -16.53 0.65 18.55
N ALA A 503 -16.91 1.53 17.63
CA ALA A 503 -16.73 2.97 17.80
C ALA A 503 -17.88 3.58 18.62
N ILE A 504 -17.53 4.44 19.60
CA ILE A 504 -18.45 5.42 20.20
C ILE A 504 -17.88 6.81 19.89
N ALA A 505 -18.66 7.64 19.20
CA ALA A 505 -18.16 8.90 18.65
C ALA A 505 -19.13 10.06 18.83
N SER A 506 -18.62 11.29 18.81
CA SER A 506 -19.46 12.50 18.68
C SER A 506 -20.03 12.63 17.25
N PRO A 507 -21.23 13.20 17.07
CA PRO A 507 -21.89 13.27 15.75
C PRO A 507 -21.23 14.23 14.74
N ALA A 508 -20.50 15.26 15.18
CA ALA A 508 -20.08 16.38 14.33
C ALA A 508 -19.28 15.98 13.06
N VAL A 509 -18.42 14.96 13.16
CA VAL A 509 -17.65 14.42 12.01
C VAL A 509 -18.12 13.03 11.62
N TYR A 510 -18.55 12.23 12.60
CA TYR A 510 -18.86 10.82 12.37
C TYR A 510 -20.33 10.58 11.98
N GLY A 511 -21.19 11.60 12.01
CA GLY A 511 -22.63 11.46 11.71
C GLY A 511 -22.94 11.00 10.28
N GLU A 512 -22.05 11.24 9.32
CA GLU A 512 -22.19 10.75 7.94
C GLU A 512 -21.70 9.30 7.79
N THR A 513 -20.82 8.83 8.68
CA THR A 513 -20.20 7.49 8.63
C THR A 513 -20.91 6.48 9.53
N ILE A 514 -21.28 6.88 10.74
CA ILE A 514 -21.84 6.00 11.76
C ILE A 514 -23.36 6.05 11.76
N ARG A 515 -23.98 4.89 11.54
CA ARG A 515 -25.41 4.63 11.77
C ARG A 515 -25.55 4.02 13.17
N HIS A 516 -26.11 4.83 14.08
CA HIS A 516 -26.20 4.51 15.50
C HIS A 516 -26.86 3.13 15.73
N GLY A 517 -26.17 2.25 16.45
CA GLY A 517 -26.66 0.90 16.76
C GLY A 517 -26.56 -0.11 15.62
N GLU A 518 -25.96 0.26 14.48
CA GLU A 518 -25.71 -0.64 13.35
C GLU A 518 -24.21 -0.90 13.12
N ASN A 519 -23.40 0.15 12.97
CA ASN A 519 -21.98 0.07 12.64
C ASN A 519 -21.09 0.90 13.60
N GLY A 520 -21.67 1.32 14.72
CA GLY A 520 -21.08 2.14 15.77
C GLY A 520 -22.17 2.86 16.56
N PHE A 521 -21.77 3.71 17.49
CA PHE A 521 -22.69 4.53 18.28
C PHE A 521 -22.31 6.00 18.21
N LEU A 522 -23.32 6.85 18.04
CA LEU A 522 -23.21 8.29 18.17
C LEU A 522 -23.69 8.72 19.55
N ALA A 523 -22.80 9.33 20.33
CA ALA A 523 -23.12 9.97 21.61
C ALA A 523 -23.46 11.44 21.35
N GLN A 524 -24.75 11.78 21.43
CA GLN A 524 -25.29 13.12 21.22
C GLN A 524 -25.17 13.99 22.46
N THR A 525 -25.30 13.39 23.64
CA THR A 525 -25.24 14.08 24.93
C THR A 525 -24.10 13.55 25.81
N PRO A 526 -23.64 14.33 26.82
CA PRO A 526 -22.66 13.84 27.79
C PRO A 526 -23.07 12.54 28.51
N GLN A 527 -24.37 12.32 28.73
CA GLN A 527 -24.89 11.14 29.41
C GLN A 527 -24.83 9.87 28.54
N ASP A 528 -24.84 10.02 27.22
CA ASP A 528 -24.82 8.88 26.30
C ASP A 528 -23.52 8.07 26.43
N TRP A 529 -22.40 8.72 26.77
CA TRP A 529 -21.09 8.07 26.88
C TRP A 529 -21.05 6.96 27.95
N PRO A 530 -21.37 7.23 29.23
CA PRO A 530 -21.42 6.17 30.23
C PRO A 530 -22.53 5.15 29.94
N ASP A 531 -23.71 5.57 29.47
CA ASP A 531 -24.84 4.68 29.21
C ASP A 531 -24.50 3.64 28.12
N LEU A 532 -23.84 4.08 27.05
CA LEU A 532 -23.37 3.19 25.98
C LEU A 532 -22.30 2.22 26.45
N LEU A 533 -21.37 2.65 27.31
CA LEU A 533 -20.36 1.74 27.89
C LEU A 533 -21.02 0.66 28.76
N ILE A 534 -21.99 1.03 29.59
CA ILE A 534 -22.75 0.08 30.43
C ILE A 534 -23.50 -0.92 29.55
N SER A 535 -24.22 -0.44 28.53
CA SER A 535 -24.97 -1.30 27.61
C SER A 535 -24.04 -2.25 26.84
N LEU A 536 -22.91 -1.76 26.34
CA LEU A 536 -21.99 -2.58 25.56
C LEU A 536 -21.27 -3.59 26.44
N ALA A 537 -20.93 -3.28 27.69
CA ALA A 537 -20.31 -4.22 28.61
C ALA A 537 -21.22 -5.42 28.90
N ALA A 538 -22.54 -5.18 29.05
CA ALA A 538 -23.53 -6.20 29.34
C ALA A 538 -23.82 -7.15 28.16
N ASP A 539 -23.53 -6.75 26.92
CA ASP A 539 -23.91 -7.50 25.71
C ASP A 539 -22.73 -7.73 24.72
N PRO A 540 -21.93 -8.79 24.93
CA PRO A 540 -20.86 -9.18 23.99
C PRO A 540 -21.34 -9.57 22.58
N GLU A 541 -22.59 -10.04 22.45
CA GLU A 541 -23.18 -10.39 21.16
C GLU A 541 -23.49 -9.14 20.35
N LEU A 542 -24.04 -8.10 20.99
CA LEU A 542 -24.17 -6.77 20.42
C LEU A 542 -22.81 -6.24 19.96
N ARG A 543 -21.77 -6.29 20.81
CA ARG A 543 -20.42 -5.83 20.40
C ARG A 543 -19.95 -6.55 19.14
N SER A 544 -20.07 -7.88 19.10
CA SER A 544 -19.68 -8.70 17.95
C SER A 544 -20.46 -8.37 16.69
N ARG A 545 -21.78 -8.16 16.80
CA ARG A 545 -22.65 -7.79 15.67
C ARG A 545 -22.29 -6.43 15.10
N ILE A 546 -22.11 -5.42 15.96
CA ILE A 546 -21.76 -4.05 15.52
C ILE A 546 -20.35 -4.02 14.91
N ALA A 547 -19.37 -4.67 15.54
CA ALA A 547 -18.01 -4.76 15.02
C ALA A 547 -17.98 -5.49 13.66
N ALA A 548 -18.74 -6.58 13.51
CA ALA A 548 -18.83 -7.31 12.25
C ALA A 548 -19.48 -6.47 11.13
N ALA A 549 -20.55 -5.72 11.42
CA ALA A 549 -21.21 -4.84 10.47
C ALA A 549 -20.27 -3.71 10.01
N ALA A 550 -19.61 -3.02 10.94
CA ALA A 550 -18.65 -1.96 10.63
C ALA A 550 -17.47 -2.50 9.80
N ARG A 551 -16.92 -3.66 10.19
CA ARG A 551 -15.86 -4.34 9.44
C ARG A 551 -16.29 -4.71 8.02
N ALA A 552 -17.52 -5.18 7.84
CA ALA A 552 -18.07 -5.53 6.54
C ALA A 552 -18.20 -4.30 5.63
N GLU A 553 -18.63 -3.15 6.17
CA GLU A 553 -18.67 -1.90 5.41
C GLU A 553 -17.28 -1.44 4.97
N VAL A 554 -16.28 -1.53 5.86
CA VAL A 554 -14.89 -1.24 5.47
C VAL A 554 -14.44 -2.16 4.35
N ALA A 555 -14.73 -3.46 4.44
CA ALA A 555 -14.39 -4.45 3.43
C ALA A 555 -15.05 -4.20 2.06
N GLN A 556 -16.23 -3.58 2.03
CA GLN A 556 -17.00 -3.36 0.81
C GLN A 556 -16.64 -2.07 0.07
N GLY A 557 -16.05 -1.07 0.73
CA GLY A 557 -15.77 0.20 0.06
C GLY A 557 -14.82 1.18 0.75
N ARG A 558 -14.17 0.79 1.84
CA ARG A 558 -13.20 1.64 2.55
C ARG A 558 -11.82 0.99 2.65
N MET A 559 -11.46 0.13 1.69
CA MET A 559 -10.12 -0.44 1.56
C MET A 559 -9.25 0.40 0.60
N MET A 560 -7.93 0.34 0.76
CA MET A 560 -6.99 0.94 -0.20
C MET A 560 -7.17 0.34 -1.62
N ALA A 561 -7.61 -0.93 -1.71
CA ALA A 561 -7.97 -1.56 -2.98
C ALA A 561 -9.09 -0.83 -3.74
N ASP A 562 -10.01 -0.16 -3.03
CA ASP A 562 -11.13 0.56 -3.66
C ASP A 562 -10.74 1.94 -4.21
N GLN A 563 -9.57 2.45 -3.81
CA GLN A 563 -9.07 3.77 -4.20
C GLN A 563 -7.83 3.72 -5.10
N VAL A 564 -7.03 2.65 -5.06
CA VAL A 564 -5.76 2.59 -5.81
C VAL A 564 -5.97 2.79 -7.32
N GLY A 565 -7.01 2.19 -7.90
CA GLY A 565 -7.35 2.35 -9.32
C GLY A 565 -7.75 3.79 -9.64
N LYS A 566 -8.64 4.38 -8.84
CA LYS A 566 -9.08 5.78 -8.98
C LYS A 566 -7.89 6.75 -8.91
N ARG A 567 -6.99 6.54 -7.93
CA ARG A 567 -5.80 7.36 -7.74
C ARG A 567 -4.80 7.21 -8.88
N ARG A 568 -4.55 5.98 -9.35
CA ARG A 568 -3.72 5.71 -10.53
C ARG A 568 -4.26 6.43 -11.76
N ASP A 569 -5.56 6.29 -12.02
CA ASP A 569 -6.20 6.82 -13.22
C ASP A 569 -6.19 8.36 -13.20
N TRP A 570 -6.44 8.97 -12.03
CA TRP A 570 -6.32 10.42 -11.86
C TRP A 570 -4.88 10.92 -12.07
N TYR A 571 -3.86 10.22 -11.55
CA TYR A 571 -2.45 10.59 -11.79
C TYR A 571 -2.08 10.50 -13.27
N LEU A 572 -2.54 9.45 -13.97
CA LEU A 572 -2.34 9.30 -15.42
C LEU A 572 -3.03 10.43 -16.19
N GLU A 573 -4.26 10.78 -15.82
CA GLU A 573 -5.02 11.89 -16.41
C GLU A 573 -4.31 13.24 -16.22
N LEU A 574 -3.96 13.60 -14.98
CA LEU A 574 -3.25 14.83 -14.66
C LEU A 574 -1.97 14.97 -15.50
N PHE A 575 -1.21 13.88 -15.61
CA PHE A 575 0.02 13.88 -16.38
C PHE A 575 -0.22 14.04 -17.89
N ALA A 576 -1.28 13.42 -18.41
CA ALA A 576 -1.66 13.54 -19.81
C ALA A 576 -2.02 14.99 -20.17
N ARG A 577 -2.70 15.72 -19.28
CA ARG A 577 -3.07 17.13 -19.46
C ARG A 577 -2.14 18.14 -18.77
N ARG A 578 -0.91 17.75 -18.41
CA ARG A 578 0.00 18.61 -17.63
C ARG A 578 0.23 20.01 -18.21
N ALA A 579 0.20 20.17 -19.54
CA ALA A 579 0.34 21.48 -20.17
C ALA A 579 -0.80 22.44 -19.77
N GLU A 580 -2.05 21.96 -19.75
CA GLU A 580 -3.21 22.72 -19.28
C GLU A 580 -3.06 23.09 -17.80
N LEU A 581 -2.65 22.14 -16.97
CA LEU A 581 -2.42 22.38 -15.54
C LEU A 581 -1.32 23.41 -15.29
N PHE A 582 -0.28 23.42 -16.13
CA PHE A 582 0.83 24.37 -16.01
C PHE A 582 0.37 25.79 -16.33
N GLU A 583 -0.37 25.97 -17.43
CA GLU A 583 -0.98 27.25 -17.79
C GLU A 583 -1.99 27.71 -16.74
N ALA A 584 -2.80 26.81 -16.19
CA ALA A 584 -3.75 27.14 -15.14
C ALA A 584 -3.04 27.64 -13.87
N ALA A 585 -1.91 27.03 -13.48
CA ALA A 585 -1.11 27.49 -12.35
C ALA A 585 -0.48 28.86 -12.59
N ILE A 586 0.00 29.13 -13.81
CA ILE A 586 0.48 30.45 -14.24
C ILE A 586 -0.63 31.49 -14.16
N GLY A 587 -1.84 31.16 -14.63
CA GLY A 587 -3.01 32.04 -14.56
C GLY A 587 -3.45 32.38 -13.14
N ARG A 588 -3.25 31.47 -12.18
CA ARG A 588 -3.50 31.70 -10.74
C ARG A 588 -2.40 32.50 -10.06
N SER A 589 -1.19 32.57 -10.62
CA SER A 589 -0.03 33.20 -9.97
C SER A 589 0.87 33.98 -10.93
N PRO A 590 0.77 35.32 -10.95
CA PRO A 590 1.68 36.19 -11.72
C PRO A 590 3.15 36.00 -11.35
N ALA A 591 3.46 35.75 -10.07
CA ALA A 591 4.83 35.50 -9.60
C ALA A 591 5.44 34.24 -10.23
N LEU A 592 4.63 33.19 -10.44
CA LEU A 592 5.08 31.98 -11.14
C LEU A 592 5.38 32.27 -12.61
N ALA A 593 4.52 33.05 -13.27
CA ALA A 593 4.71 33.48 -14.65
C ALA A 593 6.04 34.26 -14.83
N GLU A 594 6.37 35.15 -13.90
CA GLU A 594 7.64 35.88 -13.90
C GLU A 594 8.83 34.95 -13.65
N ARG A 595 8.73 34.05 -12.67
CA ARG A 595 9.79 33.11 -12.32
C ARG A 595 10.17 32.19 -13.49
N LEU A 596 9.19 31.73 -14.27
CA LEU A 596 9.42 30.87 -15.44
C LEU A 596 9.97 31.62 -16.65
N ARG A 597 9.70 32.93 -16.78
CA ARG A 597 10.30 33.76 -17.84
C ARG A 597 11.76 34.11 -17.55
N ALA A 598 12.13 34.19 -16.27
CA ALA A 598 13.46 34.64 -15.84
C ALA A 598 14.57 33.58 -15.94
N GLY A 599 14.25 32.30 -16.17
CA GLY A 599 15.23 31.23 -16.28
C GLY A 599 14.69 30.01 -16.97
#